data_AF-A0A1L8MK94-F1
#
_entry.id   AF-A0A1L8MK94-F1
#
_cell.length_a   1.000
_cell.length_b   1.000
_cell.length_c   1.000
_cell.angle_alpha   90.00
_cell.angle_beta   90.00
_cell.angle_gamma   90.00
#
_symmetry.space_group_name_H-M   'P 1'
#
loop_
_entity.id
_entity.type
_entity.pdbx_description
1 polymer ?
#
loop_
_entity_poly.entity_id
_entity_poly.type
_entity_poly.pdbx_seq_one_letter_code
_entity_poly.pdbx_strand_id
1 'polypeptide(L)'
;MEMRELRGDDIFVMLSILGKLDVQDDVMDLIDKQFETGKAISLNDRKTKKLTKAEQAEQEAMIEKRGAKMIGGIAFTVIKNIGKAKDDINAFLADLTGEDVSKLSMPEYMKLITDFFKKEELKDFFKSMSSLLN
;
A
#
# COMPACT_ATOMS: atom_id res chain seq x y z
N MET A 1 -19.19 -9.33 -0.76
CA MET A 1 -18.67 -9.13 0.61
C MET A 1 -18.07 -7.75 0.67
N GLU A 2 -18.38 -6.99 1.72
CA GLU A 2 -17.87 -5.63 1.93
C GLU A 2 -16.86 -5.67 3.08
N MET A 3 -15.74 -4.95 2.96
CA MET A 3 -14.75 -4.81 4.03
C MET A 3 -15.01 -3.54 4.80
N ARG A 4 -14.92 -3.59 6.13
CA ARG A 4 -14.90 -2.38 6.97
C ARG A 4 -13.75 -1.46 6.58
N GLU A 5 -13.86 -0.19 6.97
CA GLU A 5 -12.74 0.75 6.85
C GLU A 5 -11.53 0.29 7.68
N LEU A 6 -10.33 0.58 7.19
CA LEU A 6 -9.12 0.38 7.97
C LEU A 6 -9.07 1.41 9.10
N ARG A 7 -8.63 0.95 10.26
CA ARG A 7 -8.54 1.71 11.50
C ARG A 7 -7.09 1.72 11.96
N GLY A 8 -6.76 2.63 12.88
CA GLY A 8 -5.38 2.77 13.36
C GLY A 8 -4.75 1.48 13.91
N ASP A 9 -5.55 0.61 14.53
CA ASP A 9 -5.06 -0.65 15.09
C ASP A 9 -4.64 -1.67 14.01
N ASP A 10 -5.22 -1.56 12.81
CA ASP A 10 -4.89 -2.43 11.67
C ASP A 10 -3.43 -2.24 11.22
N ILE A 11 -2.79 -1.13 11.57
CA ILE A 11 -1.36 -0.89 11.33
C ILE A 11 -0.52 -1.99 12.00
N PHE A 12 -0.84 -2.39 13.22
CA PHE A 12 -0.06 -3.41 13.93
C PHE A 12 -0.21 -4.79 13.27
N VAL A 13 -1.43 -5.12 12.84
CA VAL A 13 -1.71 -6.37 12.11
C VAL A 13 -0.98 -6.38 10.78
N MET A 14 -1.06 -5.29 10.01
CA MET A 14 -0.37 -5.15 8.73
C MET A 14 1.15 -5.24 8.86
N LEU A 15 1.75 -4.51 9.80
CA LEU A 15 3.21 -4.54 10.01
C LEU A 15 3.67 -5.92 10.50
N SER A 16 2.89 -6.60 11.33
CA SER A 16 3.16 -7.98 11.74
C SER A 16 3.14 -8.94 10.55
N ILE A 17 2.14 -8.84 9.66
CA ILE A 17 2.06 -9.62 8.42
C ILE A 17 3.28 -9.34 7.53
N LEU A 18 3.59 -8.06 7.27
CA LEU A 18 4.75 -7.68 6.45
C LEU A 18 6.07 -8.21 7.04
N GLY A 19 6.22 -8.18 8.37
CA GLY A 19 7.36 -8.77 9.06
C GLY A 19 7.46 -10.28 8.88
N LYS A 20 6.36 -11.01 9.01
CA LYS A 20 6.31 -12.48 8.81
C LYS A 20 6.58 -12.90 7.37
N LEU A 21 6.16 -12.09 6.41
CA LEU A 21 6.38 -12.35 5.00
C LEU A 21 7.85 -12.19 4.59
N ASP A 22 8.66 -11.52 5.44
CA ASP A 22 10.06 -11.19 5.18
C ASP A 22 10.21 -10.36 3.89
N VAL A 23 9.34 -9.35 3.74
CA VAL A 23 9.24 -8.50 2.54
C VAL A 23 9.71 -7.08 2.79
N GLN A 24 10.40 -6.86 3.92
CA GLN A 24 10.82 -5.53 4.36
C GLN A 24 11.74 -4.90 3.31
N ASP A 25 12.77 -5.63 2.88
CA ASP A 25 13.72 -5.17 1.86
C ASP A 25 13.00 -4.88 0.54
N ASP A 26 12.14 -5.79 0.07
CA ASP A 26 11.37 -5.60 -1.17
C ASP A 26 10.46 -4.35 -1.10
N VAL A 27 9.83 -4.11 0.05
CA VAL A 27 8.98 -2.94 0.29
C VAL A 27 9.83 -1.67 0.33
N MET A 28 10.97 -1.69 1.01
CA MET A 28 11.91 -0.55 1.05
C MET A 28 12.47 -0.24 -0.35
N ASP A 29 12.88 -1.27 -1.10
CA ASP A 29 13.32 -1.16 -2.49
C ASP A 29 12.25 -0.52 -3.39
N LEU A 30 10.98 -0.90 -3.20
CA LEU A 30 9.88 -0.32 -3.95
C LEU A 30 9.67 1.15 -3.61
N ILE A 31 9.81 1.51 -2.34
CA ILE A 31 9.73 2.89 -1.86
C ILE A 31 10.91 3.71 -2.40
N ASP A 32 12.14 3.23 -2.25
CA ASP A 32 13.36 3.88 -2.76
C ASP A 32 13.29 4.10 -4.26
N LYS A 33 12.88 3.08 -5.03
CA LYS A 33 12.69 3.23 -6.49
C LYS A 33 11.61 4.26 -6.85
N GLN A 34 10.61 4.51 -5.99
CA GLN A 34 9.68 5.63 -6.22
C GLN A 34 10.34 7.00 -6.00
N PHE A 35 11.30 7.09 -5.08
CA PHE A 35 12.03 8.33 -4.78
C PHE A 35 13.18 8.60 -5.77
N GLU A 36 13.96 7.58 -6.13
CA GLU A 36 15.09 7.69 -7.07
C GLU A 36 14.67 7.99 -8.51
N THR A 37 13.53 7.45 -8.96
CA THR A 37 13.01 7.74 -10.31
C THR A 37 12.39 9.13 -10.42
N GLY A 38 12.32 9.88 -9.31
CA GLY A 38 12.09 11.30 -9.32
C GLY A 38 13.41 12.06 -9.48
N LYS A 39 13.49 12.95 -10.48
CA LYS A 39 14.14 14.24 -10.21
C LYS A 39 13.58 14.69 -8.86
N ALA A 40 14.44 14.77 -7.85
CA ALA A 40 14.10 15.32 -6.55
C ALA A 40 13.59 16.74 -6.79
N ILE A 41 12.27 16.90 -6.93
CA ILE A 41 11.65 18.17 -6.59
C ILE A 41 11.69 18.14 -5.07
N SER A 42 12.80 18.67 -4.56
CA SER A 42 13.00 18.92 -3.15
C SER A 42 11.74 19.57 -2.62
N LEU A 43 11.01 18.88 -1.73
CA LEU A 43 9.90 19.46 -0.98
C LEU A 43 10.37 20.65 -0.10
N ASN A 44 11.69 20.84 -0.02
CA ASN A 44 12.38 21.92 0.68
C ASN A 44 12.79 23.11 -0.21
N ASP A 45 12.59 23.08 -1.54
CA ASP A 45 12.73 24.28 -2.37
C ASP A 45 11.49 25.18 -2.24
N ARG A 46 11.26 25.65 -1.01
CA ARG A 46 10.42 26.82 -0.71
C ARG A 46 11.10 28.09 -1.23
N LYS A 47 11.30 28.19 -2.54
CA LYS A 47 11.41 29.47 -3.26
C LYS A 47 10.23 29.59 -4.21
N THR A 48 9.07 29.87 -3.61
CA THR A 48 8.07 30.85 -4.10
C THR A 48 7.84 30.94 -5.61
N LYS A 49 7.71 29.81 -6.32
CA LYS A 49 7.01 29.78 -7.60
C LYS A 49 5.66 29.11 -7.37
N LYS A 50 4.58 29.91 -7.37
CA LYS A 50 3.22 29.35 -7.43
C LYS A 50 3.14 28.56 -8.72
N LEU A 51 3.08 27.24 -8.60
CA LEU A 51 2.79 26.34 -9.72
C LEU A 51 1.48 26.78 -10.36
N THR A 52 1.42 26.76 -11.69
CA THR A 52 0.17 26.93 -12.42
C THR A 52 -0.77 25.76 -12.11
N LYS A 53 -2.08 25.94 -12.29
CA LYS A 53 -3.05 24.85 -12.09
C LYS A 53 -2.72 23.61 -12.93
N ALA A 54 -2.13 23.80 -14.12
CA ALA A 54 -1.70 22.71 -14.98
C ALA A 54 -0.50 21.95 -14.39
N GLU A 55 0.51 22.66 -13.88
CA GLU A 55 1.68 22.04 -13.23
C GLU A 55 1.31 21.34 -11.91
N GLN A 56 0.35 21.88 -11.15
CA GLN A 56 -0.18 21.22 -9.95
C GLN A 56 -0.90 19.91 -10.30
N ALA A 57 -1.77 19.93 -11.31
CA ALA A 57 -2.48 18.73 -11.76
C ALA A 57 -1.52 17.66 -12.32
N GLU A 58 -0.48 18.07 -13.06
CA GLU A 58 0.54 17.14 -13.58
C GLU A 58 1.36 16.52 -12.43
N GLN A 59 1.70 17.31 -11.41
CA GLN A 59 2.39 16.83 -10.22
C GLN A 59 1.53 15.86 -9.41
N GLU A 60 0.24 16.16 -9.20
CA GLU A 60 -0.71 15.28 -8.52
C GLU A 60 -0.89 13.95 -9.27
N ALA A 61 -1.07 14.00 -10.59
CA ALA A 61 -1.18 12.80 -11.42
C ALA A 61 0.11 11.94 -11.39
N MET A 62 1.28 12.59 -11.35
CA MET A 62 2.55 11.87 -11.23
C MET A 62 2.69 11.20 -9.85
N ILE A 63 2.30 11.88 -8.77
CA ILE A 63 2.29 11.32 -7.40
C ILE A 63 1.31 10.14 -7.32
N GLU A 64 0.11 10.28 -7.88
CA GLU A 64 -0.91 9.22 -7.91
C GLU A 64 -0.42 7.98 -8.65
N LYS A 65 0.14 8.16 -9.86
CA LYS A 65 0.69 7.06 -10.65
C LYS A 65 1.83 6.33 -9.94
N ARG A 66 2.70 7.06 -9.22
CA ARG A 66 3.77 6.50 -8.39
C ARG A 66 3.22 5.69 -7.22
N GLY A 67 2.25 6.26 -6.49
CA GLY A 67 1.57 5.58 -5.38
C GLY A 67 0.90 4.27 -5.84
N ALA A 68 0.20 4.29 -6.97
CA ALA A 68 -0.41 3.08 -7.54
C ALA A 68 0.62 2.00 -7.90
N LYS A 69 1.76 2.38 -8.49
CA LYS A 69 2.84 1.44 -8.83
C LYS A 69 3.46 0.83 -7.58
N MET A 70 3.68 1.62 -6.53
CA MET A 70 4.21 1.15 -5.25
C MET A 70 3.25 0.14 -4.61
N ILE A 71 1.97 0.49 -4.43
CA ILE A 71 0.96 -0.39 -3.84
C ILE A 71 0.85 -1.70 -4.64
N GLY A 72 0.86 -1.63 -5.98
CA GLY A 72 0.86 -2.82 -6.83
C GLY A 72 2.09 -3.71 -6.63
N GLY A 73 3.28 -3.11 -6.47
CA GLY A 73 4.50 -3.84 -6.14
C GLY A 73 4.43 -4.53 -4.78
N ILE A 74 3.91 -3.84 -3.76
CA ILE A 74 3.72 -4.40 -2.41
C ILE A 74 2.72 -5.54 -2.45
N ALA A 75 1.58 -5.35 -3.13
CA ALA A 75 0.57 -6.40 -3.31
C ALA A 75 1.16 -7.66 -3.97
N PHE A 76 1.95 -7.49 -5.04
CA PHE A 76 2.60 -8.62 -5.70
C PHE A 76 3.60 -9.33 -4.79
N THR A 77 4.37 -8.58 -4.01
CA THR A 77 5.36 -9.10 -3.08
C THR A 77 4.70 -9.88 -1.94
N VAL A 78 3.58 -9.38 -1.42
CA VAL A 78 2.74 -10.09 -0.44
C VAL A 78 2.19 -11.38 -1.04
N ILE A 79 1.63 -11.34 -2.25
CA ILE A 79 1.08 -12.54 -2.92
C ILE A 79 2.17 -13.61 -3.14
N LYS A 80 3.37 -13.21 -3.57
CA LYS A 80 4.51 -14.12 -3.78
C LYS A 80 4.91 -14.88 -2.51
N ASN A 81 4.74 -14.26 -1.35
CA ASN A 81 5.13 -14.80 -0.05
C ASN A 81 3.93 -15.24 0.82
N ILE A 82 2.71 -15.19 0.28
CA ILE A 82 1.46 -15.24 1.04
C ILE A 82 1.34 -16.45 1.98
N GLY A 83 1.92 -17.58 1.56
CA GLY A 83 1.92 -18.81 2.36
C GLY A 83 2.60 -18.69 3.72
N LYS A 84 3.57 -17.77 3.90
CA LYS A 84 4.30 -17.58 5.16
C LYS A 84 3.43 -16.95 6.26
N ALA A 85 2.42 -16.17 5.88
CA ALA A 85 1.53 -15.48 6.81
C ALA A 85 0.05 -15.82 6.56
N LYS A 86 -0.23 -16.99 5.98
CA LYS A 86 -1.58 -17.40 5.56
C LYS A 86 -2.62 -17.20 6.66
N ASP A 87 -2.34 -17.68 7.87
CA ASP A 87 -3.31 -17.67 8.96
C ASP A 87 -3.58 -16.24 9.46
N ASP A 88 -2.54 -15.39 9.53
CA ASP A 88 -2.70 -13.97 9.90
C ASP A 88 -3.47 -13.19 8.83
N ILE A 89 -3.18 -13.44 7.56
CA ILE A 89 -3.88 -12.82 6.43
C ILE A 89 -5.35 -13.23 6.43
N ASN A 90 -5.65 -14.52 6.63
CA ASN A 90 -7.02 -15.00 6.73
C ASN A 90 -7.75 -14.41 7.93
N ALA A 91 -7.11 -14.36 9.10
CA ALA A 91 -7.68 -13.75 10.29
C ALA A 91 -7.98 -12.26 10.07
N PHE A 92 -7.06 -11.54 9.43
CA PHE A 92 -7.22 -10.13 9.16
C PHE A 92 -8.33 -9.86 8.13
N LEU A 93 -8.34 -10.58 7.00
CA LEU A 93 -9.40 -10.46 6.01
C LEU A 93 -10.76 -10.87 6.57
N ALA A 94 -10.83 -11.89 7.44
CA ALA A 94 -12.05 -12.31 8.11
C ALA A 94 -12.56 -11.26 9.09
N ASP A 95 -11.66 -10.60 9.84
CA ASP A 95 -12.04 -9.48 10.72
C ASP A 95 -12.53 -8.28 9.90
N LEU A 96 -11.93 -8.03 8.74
CA LEU A 96 -12.35 -6.94 7.86
C LEU A 96 -13.75 -7.19 7.28
N THR A 97 -14.11 -8.43 7.01
CA THR A 97 -15.37 -8.77 6.34
C THR A 97 -16.47 -9.26 7.29
N GLY A 98 -16.10 -9.70 8.49
CA GLY A 98 -16.98 -10.42 9.41
C GLY A 98 -17.29 -11.86 8.98
N GLU A 99 -16.56 -12.41 8.01
CA GLU A 99 -16.85 -13.73 7.39
C GLU A 99 -15.62 -14.64 7.33
N ASP A 100 -15.84 -15.96 7.30
CA ASP A 100 -14.76 -16.95 7.13
C ASP A 100 -14.28 -17.00 5.67
N VAL A 101 -13.19 -16.27 5.40
CA VAL A 101 -12.61 -16.13 4.06
C VAL A 101 -11.94 -17.41 3.54
N SER A 102 -11.68 -18.40 4.40
CA SER A 102 -10.99 -19.64 4.00
C SER A 102 -11.84 -20.56 3.12
N LYS A 103 -13.16 -20.34 3.11
CA LYS A 103 -14.15 -21.09 2.32
C LYS A 103 -14.43 -20.49 0.95
N LEU A 104 -13.88 -19.31 0.67
CA LEU A 104 -14.05 -18.64 -0.61
C LEU A 104 -13.43 -19.45 -1.75
N SER A 105 -14.04 -19.40 -2.93
CA SER A 105 -13.39 -19.92 -4.14
C SER A 105 -12.13 -19.11 -4.46
N MET A 106 -11.18 -19.69 -5.21
CA MET A 106 -9.94 -19.00 -5.56
C MET A 106 -10.16 -17.62 -6.21
N PRO A 107 -11.12 -17.44 -7.15
CA PRO A 107 -11.40 -16.12 -7.72
C PRO A 107 -11.95 -15.12 -6.70
N GLU A 108 -12.83 -15.56 -5.80
CA GLU A 108 -13.40 -14.70 -4.76
C GLU A 108 -12.34 -14.25 -3.76
N TYR A 109 -11.46 -15.16 -3.34
CA TYR A 109 -10.36 -14.85 -2.42
C TYR A 109 -9.34 -13.89 -3.06
N MET A 110 -8.97 -14.11 -4.33
CA MET A 110 -8.09 -13.17 -5.04
C MET A 110 -8.74 -11.81 -5.28
N LYS A 111 -10.06 -11.79 -5.53
CA LYS A 111 -10.80 -10.53 -5.60
C LYS A 111 -10.75 -9.80 -4.26
N LEU A 112 -10.94 -10.51 -3.14
CA LEU A 112 -10.88 -9.92 -1.80
C LEU A 112 -9.51 -9.30 -1.51
N ILE A 113 -8.40 -10.00 -1.81
CA ILE A 113 -7.04 -9.44 -1.70
C ILE A 113 -6.90 -8.19 -2.57
N THR A 114 -7.37 -8.25 -3.82
CA THR A 114 -7.27 -7.13 -4.77
C THR A 114 -8.08 -5.93 -4.29
N ASP A 115 -9.28 -6.15 -3.76
CA ASP A 115 -10.14 -5.10 -3.22
C ASP A 115 -9.51 -4.49 -1.96
N PHE A 116 -8.84 -5.29 -1.12
CA PHE A 116 -8.11 -4.79 0.06
C PHE A 116 -7.04 -3.79 -0.37
N PHE A 117 -6.20 -4.14 -1.35
CA PHE A 117 -5.14 -3.25 -1.86
C PHE A 117 -5.66 -2.01 -2.61
N LYS A 118 -6.97 -1.91 -2.89
CA LYS A 118 -7.61 -0.74 -3.49
C LYS A 118 -8.21 0.22 -2.46
N LYS A 119 -8.19 -0.12 -1.17
CA LYS A 119 -8.67 0.77 -0.11
C LYS A 119 -7.83 2.04 -0.07
N GLU A 120 -8.49 3.21 -0.10
CA GLU A 120 -7.82 4.52 -0.07
C GLU A 120 -6.96 4.70 1.20
N GLU A 121 -7.39 4.09 2.30
CA GLU A 121 -6.66 4.10 3.57
C GLU A 121 -5.24 3.52 3.44
N LEU A 122 -5.02 2.54 2.54
CA LEU A 122 -3.68 1.99 2.28
C LEU A 122 -2.79 2.97 1.52
N LYS A 123 -3.37 3.76 0.61
CA LYS A 123 -2.62 4.79 -0.12
C LYS A 123 -2.05 5.83 0.85
N ASP A 124 -2.87 6.28 1.80
CA ASP A 124 -2.44 7.22 2.83
C ASP A 124 -1.45 6.59 3.83
N PHE A 125 -1.63 5.30 4.17
CA PHE A 125 -0.69 4.56 5.00
C PHE A 125 0.70 4.48 4.35
N PHE A 126 0.82 3.98 3.12
CA PHE A 126 2.13 3.85 2.47
C PHE A 126 2.75 5.20 2.13
N LYS A 127 1.94 6.22 1.82
CA LYS A 127 2.41 7.61 1.71
C LYS A 127 3.05 8.08 3.03
N SER A 128 2.38 7.85 4.16
CA SER A 128 2.92 8.20 5.49
C SER A 128 4.18 7.40 5.82
N MET A 129 4.23 6.11 5.50
CA MET A 129 5.42 5.28 5.68
C MET A 129 6.61 5.80 4.85
N SER A 130 6.37 6.18 3.60
CA SER A 130 7.41 6.77 2.73
C SER A 130 7.93 8.11 3.27
N SER A 131 7.12 8.84 4.04
CA SER A 131 7.56 10.09 4.68
C SER A 131 8.43 9.87 5.91
N LEU A 132 8.38 8.69 6.55
CA LEU A 132 9.26 8.35 7.68
C LEU A 132 10.70 8.05 7.24
N LEU A 133 10.90 7.69 5.98
CA LEU A 133 12.20 7.33 5.41
C LEU A 133 12.97 8.56 4.86
N ASN A 134 12.39 9.77 4.97
CA ASN A 134 12.97 11.03 4.50
C ASN A 134 13.19 12.02 5.65
#